data_AF-A0AAW1YQH8-F1
#
_entry.id   AF-A0AAW1YQH8-F1
#
_cell.length_a   1.000
_cell.length_b   1.000
_cell.length_c   1.000
_cell.angle_alpha   90.00
_cell.angle_beta   90.00
_cell.angle_gamma   90.00
#
_symmetry.space_group_name_H-M   'P 1'
#
loop_
_entity.id
_entity.type
_entity.pdbx_description
1 polymer ?
#
loop_
_entity_poly.entity_id
_entity_poly.type
_entity_poly.pdbx_seq_one_letter_code
_entity_poly.pdbx_strand_id
1 'polypeptide(L)'
;MNEEGVDLPRWVHSVVQEEWTVEVFDLELLRYQNVEDEMVQLLQIALECTVQYPDKRPSMAEVTSQIEELYSASLKHGRDENQDDVGDEISQQY
;
A
#
# COMPACT_ATOMS: atom_id res chain seq x y z
N MET A 1 -11.73 -0.87 32.88
CA MET A 1 -11.25 -1.23 31.52
C MET A 1 -11.64 -2.67 31.35
N ASN A 2 -12.54 -2.97 30.41
CA ASN A 2 -12.85 -4.35 30.11
C ASN A 2 -11.55 -5.01 29.62
N GLU A 3 -11.30 -6.25 30.03
CA GLU A 3 -10.12 -7.05 29.66
C GLU A 3 -10.16 -7.48 28.17
N GLU A 4 -11.11 -6.95 27.41
CA GLU A 4 -11.23 -7.07 25.96
C GLU A 4 -10.28 -6.05 25.34
N GLY A 5 -9.13 -6.53 24.87
CA GLY A 5 -8.17 -5.72 24.11
C GLY A 5 -8.80 -5.06 22.89
N VAL A 6 -8.09 -4.08 22.32
CA VAL A 6 -8.53 -3.38 21.10
C VAL A 6 -8.61 -4.38 19.95
N ASP A 7 -9.79 -4.48 19.32
CA ASP A 7 -9.97 -5.18 18.05
C ASP A 7 -9.33 -4.35 16.94
N LEU A 8 -8.03 -4.59 16.73
CA LEU A 8 -7.21 -3.86 15.77
C LEU A 8 -7.78 -3.95 14.34
N PRO A 9 -8.14 -5.13 13.79
CA PRO A 9 -8.78 -5.22 12.49
C PRO A 9 -10.01 -4.33 12.36
N ARG A 10 -10.89 -4.33 13.37
CA ARG A 10 -12.09 -3.49 13.37
C ARG A 10 -11.77 -2.00 13.44
N TRP A 11 -10.81 -1.60 14.26
CA TRP A 11 -10.39 -0.19 14.35
C TRP A 11 -9.77 0.28 13.03
N VAL A 12 -8.85 -0.48 12.46
CA VAL A 12 -8.22 -0.16 11.18
C VAL A 12 -9.27 -0.04 10.08
N HIS A 13 -10.23 -0.98 10.00
CA HIS A 13 -11.31 -0.91 9.02
C HIS A 13 -12.19 0.35 9.17
N SER A 14 -12.33 0.91 10.38
CA SER A 14 -13.06 2.17 10.59
C SER A 14 -12.26 3.39 10.14
N VAL A 15 -10.94 3.40 10.30
CA VAL A 15 -10.06 4.52 9.92
C VAL A 15 -9.82 4.57 8.40
N VAL A 16 -9.75 3.40 7.75
CA VAL A 16 -9.55 3.29 6.29
C VAL A 16 -10.69 3.89 5.46
N GLN A 17 -11.88 4.11 6.04
CA GLN A 17 -13.02 4.72 5.36
C GLN A 17 -13.06 6.26 5.43
N GLU A 18 -12.22 6.89 6.26
CA GLU A 18 -12.27 8.34 6.54
C GLU A 18 -11.08 9.14 5.98
N GLU A 19 -10.40 8.63 4.94
CA GLU A 19 -9.33 9.32 4.17
C GLU A 19 -7.98 9.57 4.89
N TRP A 20 -7.63 8.82 5.95
CA TRP A 20 -6.30 8.94 6.57
C TRP A 20 -5.60 7.58 6.74
N THR A 21 -4.69 7.30 5.83
CA THR A 21 -3.75 6.17 5.84
C THR A 21 -2.66 6.33 6.91
N VAL A 22 -2.35 7.57 7.29
CA VAL A 22 -1.23 7.93 8.17
C VAL A 22 -1.40 7.53 9.64
N GLU A 23 -2.63 7.38 10.14
CA GLU A 23 -2.85 6.98 11.55
C GLU A 23 -2.61 5.48 11.77
N VAL A 24 -2.74 4.68 10.70
CA VAL A 24 -2.56 3.23 10.75
C VAL A 24 -1.10 2.86 10.51
N PHE A 25 -0.37 3.66 9.73
CA PHE A 25 1.01 3.35 9.36
C PHE A 25 2.03 3.85 10.40
N ASP A 26 3.09 3.06 10.56
CA ASP A 26 4.23 3.44 11.39
C ASP A 26 4.89 4.72 10.84
N LEU A 27 5.14 5.70 11.71
CA LEU A 27 5.75 6.97 11.36
C LEU A 27 7.14 6.80 10.71
N GLU A 28 7.86 5.73 11.04
CA GLU A 28 9.14 5.43 10.39
C GLU A 28 8.96 5.04 8.91
N LEU A 29 7.84 4.40 8.56
CA LEU A 29 7.52 4.04 7.18
C LEU A 29 7.09 5.26 6.35
N LEU A 30 6.45 6.26 6.98
CA LEU A 30 6.08 7.52 6.32
C LEU A 30 7.28 8.38 5.89
N ARG A 31 8.51 8.00 6.26
CA ARG A 31 9.74 8.66 5.81
C ARG A 31 10.11 8.30 4.37
N TYR A 32 9.58 7.21 3.84
CA TYR A 32 9.77 6.79 2.46
C TYR A 32 8.74 7.49 1.59
N GLN A 33 9.20 8.20 0.57
CA GLN A 33 8.31 8.88 -0.39
C GLN A 33 7.81 7.89 -1.44
N ASN A 34 6.63 8.14 -2.00
CA ASN A 34 6.05 7.39 -3.11
C ASN A 34 5.82 5.89 -2.82
N VAL A 35 5.55 5.52 -1.56
CA VAL A 35 5.18 4.14 -1.17
C VAL A 35 3.82 4.05 -0.48
N GLU A 36 3.10 5.17 -0.39
CA GLU A 36 1.83 5.23 0.34
C GLU A 36 0.78 4.32 -0.30
N ASP A 37 0.63 4.39 -1.62
CA ASP A 37 -0.33 3.58 -2.38
C ASP A 37 -0.02 2.08 -2.24
N GLU A 38 1.25 1.69 -2.26
CA GLU A 38 1.68 0.33 -1.98
C GLU A 38 1.35 -0.12 -0.57
N MET A 39 1.61 0.73 0.42
CA MET A 39 1.34 0.43 1.82
C MET A 39 -0.16 0.25 2.05
N VAL A 40 -1.01 1.06 1.42
CA VAL A 40 -2.47 0.92 1.45
C VAL A 40 -2.92 -0.41 0.84
N GLN A 41 -2.40 -0.78 -0.32
CA GLN A 41 -2.73 -2.05 -0.96
C GLN A 41 -2.29 -3.24 -0.09
N LEU A 42 -1.09 -3.18 0.50
CA LEU A 42 -0.62 -4.21 1.42
C LEU A 42 -1.51 -4.31 2.68
N LEU A 43 -1.97 -3.18 3.19
CA LEU A 43 -2.89 -3.15 4.32
C LEU A 43 -4.26 -3.76 3.96
N GLN A 44 -4.76 -3.55 2.75
CA GLN A 44 -5.99 -4.19 2.28
C GLN A 44 -5.86 -5.72 2.26
N ILE A 45 -4.73 -6.24 1.76
CA ILE A 45 -4.42 -7.68 1.81
C ILE A 45 -4.42 -8.18 3.26
N ALA A 46 -3.83 -7.42 4.18
CA ALA A 46 -3.81 -7.77 5.60
C ALA A 46 -5.23 -7.78 6.21
N LEU A 47 -6.08 -6.82 5.85
CA LEU A 47 -7.47 -6.78 6.33
C LEU A 47 -8.28 -7.98 5.83
N GLU A 48 -8.12 -8.38 4.57
CA GLU A 48 -8.74 -9.60 4.02
C GLU A 48 -8.34 -10.86 4.80
N CYS A 49 -7.08 -10.94 5.24
CA CYS A 49 -6.60 -12.04 6.08
C CYS A 49 -7.27 -12.10 7.47
N THR A 50 -7.87 -10.99 7.92
CA THR A 50 -8.41 -10.85 9.29
C THR A 50 -9.93 -10.85 9.35
N VAL A 51 -10.63 -11.06 8.23
CA VAL A 51 -12.10 -11.08 8.23
C VAL A 51 -12.66 -12.12 9.22
N GLN A 52 -13.80 -11.76 9.83
CA GLN A 52 -14.43 -12.55 10.89
C GLN A 52 -14.74 -13.99 10.45
N TYR A 53 -15.10 -14.18 9.18
CA TYR A 53 -15.48 -15.46 8.58
C TYR A 53 -14.26 -16.17 8.01
N PRO A 54 -13.73 -17.23 8.65
CA PRO A 54 -12.47 -17.86 8.22
C PRO A 54 -12.49 -18.44 6.81
N ASP A 55 -13.67 -18.86 6.36
CA ASP A 55 -13.95 -19.37 5.01
C ASP A 55 -13.86 -18.30 3.91
N LYS A 56 -13.86 -17.02 4.28
CA LYS A 56 -13.69 -15.88 3.37
C LYS A 56 -12.26 -15.35 3.33
N ARG A 57 -11.36 -15.87 4.17
CA ARG A 57 -9.96 -15.45 4.17
C ARG A 57 -9.24 -16.03 2.95
N PRO A 58 -8.38 -15.27 2.28
CA PRO A 58 -7.58 -15.82 1.19
C PRO A 58 -6.63 -16.91 1.71
N SER A 59 -6.34 -17.88 0.85
CA SER A 59 -5.27 -18.85 1.08
C SER A 59 -3.91 -18.13 1.07
N MET A 60 -2.91 -18.69 1.76
CA MET A 60 -1.57 -18.10 1.74
C MET A 60 -0.97 -18.04 0.32
N ALA A 61 -1.37 -18.93 -0.59
CA ALA A 61 -0.95 -18.87 -1.99
C ALA A 61 -1.53 -17.63 -2.70
N GLU A 62 -2.80 -17.31 -2.47
CA GLU A 62 -3.42 -16.08 -2.98
C GLU A 62 -2.78 -14.83 -2.36
N VAL A 63 -2.51 -14.85 -1.05
CA VAL A 63 -1.82 -13.75 -0.36
C VAL A 63 -0.44 -13.50 -0.97
N THR A 64 0.36 -14.56 -1.19
CA THR A 64 1.68 -14.42 -1.81
C THR A 64 1.58 -13.88 -3.24
N SER A 65 0.64 -14.37 -4.06
CA SER A 65 0.42 -13.86 -5.41
C SER A 65 0.12 -12.36 -5.40
N GLN A 66 -0.79 -11.91 -4.53
CA GLN A 66 -1.16 -10.50 -4.44
C GLN A 66 0.02 -9.61 -3.99
N ILE A 67 0.86 -10.08 -3.07
CA ILE A 67 2.05 -9.35 -2.63
C ILE A 67 3.11 -9.28 -3.74
N GLU A 68 3.31 -10.37 -4.49
CA GLU A 68 4.23 -10.38 -5.64
C GLU A 68 3.75 -9.45 -6.76
N GLU A 69 2.45 -9.43 -7.03
CA GLU A 69 1.83 -8.51 -7.99
C GLU A 69 2.06 -7.06 -7.60
N LEU A 70 1.83 -6.72 -6.32
CA LEU A 70 2.09 -5.40 -5.77
C LEU A 70 3.55 -4.97 -5.98
N TYR A 71 4.50 -5.83 -5.61
CA TYR A 71 5.93 -5.57 -5.81
C TYR A 71 6.28 -5.35 -7.29
N SER A 72 5.68 -6.15 -8.19
CA SER A 72 5.90 -6.02 -9.62
C SER A 72 5.34 -4.71 -10.19
N ALA A 73 4.24 -4.20 -9.63
CA ALA A 73 3.64 -2.93 -10.03
C ALA A 73 4.50 -1.74 -9.60
N SER A 74 5.05 -1.75 -8.38
CA SER A 74 5.94 -0.70 -7.89
C SER A 74 7.22 -0.59 -8.71
N LEU A 75 7.79 -1.73 -9.13
CA LEU A 75 8.97 -1.75 -10.02
C LEU A 75 8.71 -1.17 -11.41
N LYS A 76 7.45 -1.11 -11.85
CA LYS A 76 7.06 -0.48 -13.12
C LYS A 76 6.86 1.02 -12.94
N HIS A 77 6.20 1.45 -11.86
CA HIS A 77 6.01 2.88 -11.57
C HIS A 77 7.34 3.64 -11.43
N GLY A 78 8.35 3.08 -10.76
CA GLY A 78 9.68 3.72 -10.65
C GLY A 78 10.46 3.84 -11.97
N ARG A 79 10.02 3.21 -13.07
CA ARG A 79 10.66 3.37 -14.39
C ARG A 79 10.07 4.49 -15.23
N ASP A 80 8.78 4.80 -15.05
CA ASP A 80 8.13 5.90 -15.77
C ASP A 80 8.61 7.26 -15.25
N GLU A 81 8.87 7.40 -13.94
CA GLU A 81 9.38 8.66 -13.35
C GLU A 81 10.80 9.05 -13.80
N ASN A 82 11.53 8.17 -14.52
CA ASN A 82 12.91 8.43 -14.98
C ASN A 82 12.99 8.85 -16.47
N GLN A 83 11.87 9.14 -17.14
CA GLN A 83 11.85 9.38 -18.59
C GLN A 83 11.46 10.80 -19.05
N ASP A 84 11.43 11.79 -18.14
CA ASP A 84 11.06 13.17 -18.45
C ASP A 84 12.20 14.20 -18.20
N ASP A 85 13.41 14.05 -18.78
CA ASP A 85 14.37 15.20 -18.86
C ASP A 85 15.50 15.07 -19.91
N VAL A 86 15.19 14.70 -21.16
CA VAL A 86 16.13 14.98 -22.28
C VAL A 86 15.34 15.34 -23.52
N GLY A 87 14.96 16.62 -23.67
CA GLY A 87 14.16 17.00 -24.81
C GLY A 87 13.96 18.47 -25.13
N ASP A 88 14.78 19.41 -24.64
CA ASP A 88 14.76 20.77 -25.23
C ASP A 88 16.06 21.57 -25.04
N GLU A 89 17.18 21.13 -25.66
CA GLU A 89 18.37 22.01 -25.82
C GLU A 89 19.04 21.90 -27.21
N ILE A 90 18.31 21.45 -28.25
CA ILE A 90 18.86 21.40 -29.62
C ILE A 90 17.94 22.12 -30.60
N SER A 91 17.69 23.40 -30.36
CA SER A 91 17.09 24.31 -31.37
C SER A 91 17.48 25.77 -31.15
N GLN A 92 18.80 26.06 -31.08
CA GLN A 92 19.30 27.43 -31.30
C GLN A 92 20.54 27.49 -32.21
N GLN A 93 20.76 26.47 -33.04
CA GLN A 93 21.87 26.50 -34.00
C GLN A 93 21.41 26.17 -35.42
N TYR A 94 20.56 27.03 -35.98
CA TYR A 94 20.50 27.34 -37.41
C TYR A 94 20.06 28.78 -37.62
#